data_AF-H2Y1V8-F1
#
_entry.id   AF-H2Y1V8-F1
#
_cell.length_a   1.000
_cell.length_b   1.000
_cell.length_c   1.000
_cell.angle_alpha   90.00
_cell.angle_beta   90.00
_cell.angle_gamma   90.00
#
_symmetry.space_group_name_H-M   'P 1'
#
loop_
_entity.id
_entity.type
_entity.pdbx_description
1 polymer ?
#
loop_
_entity_poly.entity_id
_entity_poly.type
_entity_poly.pdbx_seq_one_letter_code
_entity_poly.pdbx_strand_id
1 'polypeptide(L)'
;MAGKKTTNYFNRDVNPCVEEQKESIACLEGNNYKKDKCNIPFANYQECVGFWKNVSRKRNQQGIQPAIPTLSEQEQIKRFLGDKLPYIALSDS
;
A
#
# COMPACT_ATOMS: atom_id res chain seq x y z
N MET A 1 23.77 -19.72 -1.44
CA MET A 1 23.25 -18.78 -2.47
C MET A 1 21.94 -18.20 -1.96
N ALA A 2 21.84 -16.89 -1.77
CA ALA A 2 20.63 -16.25 -1.24
C ALA A 2 19.48 -16.45 -2.22
N GLY A 3 18.48 -17.26 -1.84
CA GLY A 3 17.27 -17.47 -2.62
C GLY A 3 16.56 -16.12 -2.80
N LYS A 4 16.47 -15.65 -4.05
CA LYS A 4 15.65 -14.50 -4.38
C LYS A 4 14.21 -14.90 -4.10
N LYS A 5 13.66 -14.48 -2.95
CA LYS A 5 12.24 -14.64 -2.64
C LYS A 5 11.47 -13.86 -3.71
N THR A 6 10.85 -14.57 -4.65
CA THR A 6 9.90 -14.02 -5.63
C THR A 6 8.73 -13.46 -4.83
N THR A 7 8.86 -12.24 -4.34
CA THR A 7 7.84 -11.58 -3.54
C THR A 7 6.81 -11.12 -4.56
N ASN A 8 5.65 -11.80 -4.61
CA ASN A 8 4.56 -11.37 -5.49
C ASN A 8 4.14 -9.97 -5.04
N TYR A 9 4.61 -8.96 -5.77
CA TYR A 9 4.46 -7.56 -5.43
C TYR A 9 2.98 -7.15 -5.36
N PHE A 10 2.12 -7.84 -6.12
CA PHE A 10 0.67 -7.62 -6.18
C PHE A 10 -0.12 -8.45 -5.17
N ASN A 11 0.56 -9.20 -4.29
CA ASN A 11 -0.11 -9.92 -3.21
C ASN A 11 -0.55 -8.93 -2.13
N ARG A 12 -1.86 -8.81 -1.92
CA ARG A 12 -2.48 -7.89 -0.96
C ARG A 12 -2.18 -8.23 0.50
N ASP A 13 -1.82 -9.47 0.81
CA ASP A 13 -1.37 -9.88 2.15
C ASP A 13 0.09 -9.46 2.43
N VAL A 14 0.86 -9.13 1.39
CA VAL A 14 2.27 -8.70 1.50
C VAL A 14 2.39 -7.20 1.28
N ASN A 15 1.65 -6.66 0.33
CA ASN A 15 1.59 -5.25 -0.03
C ASN A 15 0.16 -4.73 0.15
N PRO A 16 -0.14 -3.98 1.21
CA PRO A 16 -1.46 -3.40 1.41
C PRO A 16 -1.79 -2.23 0.46
N CYS A 17 -0.81 -1.78 -0.33
CA CYS A 17 -0.86 -0.63 -1.24
C CYS A 17 -0.86 -1.02 -2.72
N VAL A 18 -1.46 -2.17 -3.05
CA VAL A 18 -1.46 -2.70 -4.41
C VAL A 18 -2.24 -1.82 -5.38
N GLU A 19 -3.32 -1.18 -4.94
CA GLU A 19 -4.13 -0.34 -5.83
C GLU A 19 -3.41 0.96 -6.17
N GLU A 20 -2.84 1.64 -5.16
CA GLU A 20 -2.07 2.87 -5.33
C GLU A 20 -0.81 2.61 -6.19
N GLN A 21 -0.22 1.43 -6.04
CA GLN A 21 0.88 1.01 -6.88
C GLN A 21 0.44 0.80 -8.34
N LYS A 22 -0.67 0.10 -8.58
CA LYS A 22 -1.20 -0.08 -9.96
C LYS A 22 -1.46 1.27 -10.62
N GLU A 23 -2.01 2.25 -9.89
CA GLU A 23 -2.20 3.60 -10.41
C GLU A 23 -0.89 4.30 -10.75
N SER A 24 0.12 4.19 -9.88
CA SER A 24 1.44 4.77 -10.17
C SER A 24 2.07 4.16 -11.43
N ILE A 25 1.89 2.86 -11.64
CA ILE A 25 2.36 2.15 -12.84
C ILE A 25 1.55 2.58 -14.06
N ALA A 26 0.22 2.59 -13.97
CA ALA A 26 -0.66 3.01 -15.06
C ALA A 26 -0.37 4.45 -15.50
N CYS A 27 -0.10 5.35 -14.55
CA CYS A 27 0.31 6.71 -14.87
C CYS A 27 1.65 6.75 -15.63
N LEU A 28 2.65 5.97 -15.20
CA LEU A 28 3.93 5.89 -15.91
C LEU A 28 3.73 5.36 -17.34
N GLU A 29 2.98 4.29 -17.50
CA GLU A 29 2.70 3.68 -18.81
C GLU A 29 2.03 4.70 -19.76
N GLY A 30 1.04 5.45 -19.28
CA GLY A 30 0.36 6.49 -20.05
C GLY A 30 1.20 7.75 -20.32
N ASN A 31 2.32 7.95 -19.62
CA ASN A 31 3.13 9.17 -19.70
C ASN A 31 4.56 8.95 -20.20
N ASN A 32 4.83 7.83 -20.89
CA ASN A 32 6.18 7.45 -21.34
C ASN A 32 7.19 7.40 -20.19
N TYR A 33 6.77 6.88 -19.03
CA TYR A 33 7.57 6.74 -17.81
C TYR A 33 8.10 8.06 -17.22
N LYS A 34 7.46 9.19 -17.55
CA LYS A 34 7.76 10.52 -16.99
C LYS A 34 7.21 10.64 -15.56
N LYS A 35 8.06 10.38 -14.58
CA LYS A 35 7.72 10.43 -13.14
C LYS A 35 7.17 11.79 -12.70
N ASP A 36 7.69 12.86 -13.27
CA ASP A 36 7.28 14.26 -13.04
C ASP A 36 5.80 14.50 -13.35
N LYS A 37 5.20 13.69 -14.24
CA LYS A 37 3.77 13.75 -14.56
C LYS A 37 2.88 12.94 -13.62
N CYS A 38 3.48 12.14 -12.74
CA CYS A 38 2.80 11.17 -11.89
C CYS A 38 2.93 11.49 -10.39
N ASN A 39 3.27 12.73 -10.02
CA ASN A 39 3.52 13.09 -8.63
C ASN A 39 2.37 12.69 -7.68
N ILE A 40 1.11 12.82 -8.12
CA ILE A 40 -0.07 12.47 -7.32
C ILE A 40 -0.15 10.96 -7.01
N PRO A 41 -0.22 10.04 -8.01
CA PRO A 41 -0.30 8.61 -7.71
C PRO A 41 0.96 8.09 -7.00
N PHE A 42 2.13 8.69 -7.24
CA PHE A 42 3.34 8.38 -6.46
C PHE A 42 3.22 8.83 -4.99
N ALA A 43 2.71 10.04 -4.74
CA ALA A 43 2.49 10.52 -3.38
C ALA A 43 1.49 9.64 -2.63
N ASN A 44 0.36 9.27 -3.26
CA ASN A 44 -0.62 8.35 -2.68
C ASN A 44 0.01 7.00 -2.31
N TYR A 45 0.82 6.44 -3.22
CA TYR A 45 1.53 5.19 -2.94
C TYR A 45 2.53 5.33 -1.78
N GLN A 46 3.28 6.43 -1.69
CA GLN A 46 4.21 6.69 -0.58
C GLN A 46 3.48 6.83 0.76
N GLU A 47 2.38 7.59 0.80
CA GLU A 47 1.56 7.77 2.00
C GLU A 47 0.94 6.44 2.47
N CYS A 48 0.43 5.63 1.55
CA CYS A 48 -0.04 4.29 1.86
C CYS A 48 1.06 3.44 2.48
N VAL A 49 2.24 3.38 1.85
CA VAL A 49 3.37 2.59 2.37
C VAL A 49 3.81 3.11 3.75
N GLY A 50 3.83 4.42 3.96
CA GLY A 50 4.14 5.03 5.24
C GLY A 50 3.15 4.64 6.34
N PHE A 51 1.86 4.69 6.03
CA PHE A 51 0.80 4.29 6.95
C PHE A 51 0.94 2.83 7.38
N TRP A 52 1.04 1.89 6.42
CA TRP A 52 1.11 0.47 6.76
C TRP A 52 2.42 0.08 7.42
N LYS A 53 3.55 0.75 7.11
CA LYS A 53 4.80 0.60 7.87
C LYS A 53 4.60 0.98 9.35
N ASN A 54 3.89 2.07 9.62
CA ASN A 54 3.60 2.49 10.99
C ASN A 54 2.68 1.49 11.71
N VAL A 55 1.64 1.00 11.02
CA VAL A 55 0.75 -0.05 11.55
C VAL A 55 1.55 -1.32 11.88
N SER A 56 2.39 -1.79 10.95
CA SER A 56 3.22 -2.97 11.16
C SER A 56 4.24 -2.82 12.27
N ARG A 57 4.85 -1.64 12.39
CA ARG A 57 5.74 -1.35 13.52
C ARG A 57 5.01 -1.45 14.85
N LYS A 58 3.80 -0.86 14.96
CA LYS A 58 2.98 -0.93 16.17
C LYS A 58 2.57 -2.37 16.51
N ARG A 59 2.09 -3.13 15.51
CA ARG A 59 1.74 -4.56 15.69
C ARG A 59 2.93 -5.38 16.18
N ASN A 60 4.10 -5.17 15.58
CA ASN A 60 5.32 -5.87 15.97
C ASN A 60 5.75 -5.51 17.41
N GLN A 61 5.62 -4.26 17.82
CA GLN A 61 5.88 -3.83 19.21
C GLN A 61 4.91 -4.47 20.21
N GLN A 62 3.70 -4.81 19.77
CA GLN A 62 2.69 -5.51 20.57
C GLN A 62 2.82 -7.04 20.50
N GLY A 63 3.81 -7.57 19.78
CA GLY A 63 3.99 -9.02 19.60
C GLY A 63 2.94 -9.68 18.69
N ILE A 64 2.18 -8.90 17.92
CA ILE A 64 1.13 -9.40 17.02
C ILE A 64 1.75 -9.86 15.71
N GLN A 65 1.53 -11.12 15.34
CA GLN A 65 1.95 -11.73 14.08
C GLN A 65 0.74 -12.19 13.26
N PRO A 66 0.74 -12.01 11.92
CA PRO A 66 1.78 -11.34 11.13
C PRO A 66 1.83 -9.82 11.39
N ALA A 67 3.05 -9.25 11.31
CA ALA A 67 3.26 -7.81 11.48
C ALA A 67 2.56 -6.98 10.39
N ILE A 68 2.49 -7.50 9.16
CA ILE A 68 1.60 -6.94 8.12
C ILE A 68 0.18 -7.45 8.40
N PRO A 69 -0.82 -6.57 8.51
CA PRO A 69 -2.20 -6.99 8.70
C PRO A 69 -2.69 -7.84 7.52
N THR A 70 -3.47 -8.87 7.82
CA THR A 70 -4.17 -9.67 6.80
C THR A 70 -5.18 -8.83 6.04
N LEU A 71 -5.58 -9.29 4.84
CA LEU A 71 -6.63 -8.62 4.04
C LEU A 71 -7.87 -8.19 4.84
N SER A 72 -8.39 -9.08 5.69
CA SER A 72 -9.58 -8.79 6.51
C SER A 72 -9.32 -7.68 7.54
N GLU A 73 -8.16 -7.72 8.22
CA GLU A 73 -7.76 -6.66 9.16
C GLU A 73 -7.52 -5.33 8.43
N GLN A 74 -6.97 -5.37 7.22
CA GLN A 74 -6.77 -4.18 6.41
C GLN A 74 -8.11 -3.51 6.10
N GLU A 75 -9.11 -4.27 5.67
CA GLU A 75 -10.46 -3.75 5.41
C GLU A 75 -11.09 -3.15 6.66
N GLN A 76 -10.94 -3.80 7.82
CA GLN A 76 -11.45 -3.28 9.08
C GLN A 76 -10.78 -1.96 9.47
N ILE A 77 -9.44 -1.87 9.34
CA ILE A 77 -8.69 -0.63 9.61
C ILE A 77 -9.13 0.47 8.65
N LYS A 78 -9.27 0.16 7.35
CA LYS A 78 -9.74 1.12 6.34
C LYS A 78 -11.15 1.61 6.64
N ARG A 79 -12.09 0.71 6.95
CA ARG A 79 -13.47 1.04 7.34
C ARG A 79 -13.53 1.88 8.61
N PHE A 80 -12.70 1.57 9.60
CA PHE A 80 -12.65 2.33 10.85
C PHE A 80 -12.11 3.75 10.67
N LEU A 81 -11.12 3.92 9.79
CA LEU A 81 -10.53 5.23 9.51
C LEU A 81 -11.39 6.08 8.58
N GLY A 82 -12.08 5.47 7.60
CA GLY A 82 -12.89 6.18 6.61
C GLY A 82 -12.10 7.31 5.94
N ASP A 83 -12.64 8.52 5.98
CA ASP A 83 -12.04 9.73 5.40
C ASP A 83 -10.71 10.17 6.06
N LYS A 84 -10.33 9.54 7.18
CA LYS A 84 -9.06 9.84 7.88
C LYS A 84 -7.87 9.05 7.33
N LEU A 85 -8.06 8.28 6.25
CA LEU A 85 -6.95 7.60 5.58
C LEU A 85 -5.98 8.65 4.99
N PRO A 86 -4.66 8.51 5.22
CA PRO A 86 -3.67 9.51 4.78
C PRO A 86 -3.37 9.45 3.27
N TYR A 87 -3.95 8.48 2.57
CA TYR A 87 -3.89 8.34 1.13
C TYR A 87 -5.32 8.24 0.61
N ILE A 88 -5.54 8.73 -0.61
CA ILE A 88 -6.83 8.62 -1.28
C ILE A 88 -7.03 7.14 -1.59
N ALA A 89 -7.79 6.44 -0.75
CA ALA A 89 -8.49 5.26 -1.20
C ALA A 89 -9.57 5.79 -2.14
N LEU A 90 -9.46 5.54 -3.43
CA LEU A 90 -10.62 5.70 -4.31
C LEU A 90 -11.67 4.74 -3.76
N SER A 91 -12.58 5.32 -2.97
CA SER A 91 -13.85 4.75 -2.62
C SER A 91 -14.49 4.26 -3.91
N ASP A 92 -14.88 2.98 -3.89
CA ASP A 92 -15.84 2.37 -4.81
C ASP A 92 -16.78 3.43 -5.40
N SER A 93 -16.66 3.65 -6.71
CA SER A 93 -17.70 4.29 -7.51
C SER A 93 -18.40 3.24 -8.34
#